data_AF-I4EX40-F1
#
_entry.id   AF-I4EX40-F1
#
_cell.length_a   1.000
_cell.length_b   1.000
_cell.length_c   1.000
_cell.angle_alpha   90.00
_cell.angle_beta   90.00
_cell.angle_gamma   90.00
#
_symmetry.space_group_name_H-M   'P 1'
#
loop_
_entity.id
_entity.type
_entity.pdbx_description
1 polymer ?
#
loop_
_entity_poly.entity_id
_entity_poly.type
_entity_poly.pdbx_seq_one_letter_code
_entity_poly.pdbx_strand_id
1 'polypeptide(L)'
;MSGAPDLGPVERARSAVAGGDWAEAFDLLTGADAEGVLTAADLPLLAEVAYAAGRLDVTIEVWERAYATYLQAGDLDAAAGAAVRVAMHLLFDTALMAPVRGWSARADELLAGRTTSPVHAWLGVVRAYERMLSGDLTGARPWARQAIDVGSACDPAACAIGRVAEARLLILDGDVQQGLSLLEQAGVSTVSGELDPLSTGVVYCEVVCALQGLAQYDLAEQWTEAMERWSQTDATGSLHGRCRVHRAEILRLRGACAEAEAEALIACEELRPYLGRELGWPLTELGRIRLHRGDVEGAEEALLAAHRAGWDPQPGLSLVRLAQGDVATAAAAIRDALAHPVRLPWKERPPDNDLQRVPLLEAQVLTELAAGDVDRARSAAAELEVTAARYGSTALAAGAALARARMRLADGDAVGAELASTEAVRLWSQIGAPYETAVARTTLADAHTASGNEHRAALERRSAQVVFAAVRAAPSVVPSENGAGDEYPAVGAGVFRHEGDYWTVVFDGSTVHVRDLKGMHHLARLLADPGREHHVLELVAAAEDRGRRPDRGRAAGVPRSLLGDAGEMLDARAKDAYRRRLAEIDDDIDEARAVGDAHRVGRPRPNAASSSENSRARSA
;
A
#
# COMPACT_ATOMS: atom_id res chain seq x y z
N MET A 1 -45.25 16.60 22.57
CA MET A 1 -44.16 16.21 21.66
C MET A 1 -43.13 17.33 21.71
N SER A 2 -42.06 17.15 22.48
CA SER A 2 -40.95 18.09 22.51
C SER A 2 -40.15 17.88 21.22
N GLY A 3 -40.12 18.87 20.34
CA GLY A 3 -39.26 18.83 19.16
C GLY A 3 -37.81 18.75 19.62
N ALA A 4 -37.05 17.78 19.11
CA ALA A 4 -35.61 17.79 19.27
C ALA A 4 -35.07 19.11 18.67
N PRO A 5 -34.12 19.79 19.32
CA PRO A 5 -33.51 20.98 18.76
C PRO A 5 -32.90 20.64 17.39
N ASP A 6 -33.15 21.49 16.40
CA ASP A 6 -32.57 21.35 15.06
C ASP A 6 -31.06 21.56 15.19
N LEU A 7 -30.29 20.47 15.17
CA LEU A 7 -28.84 20.48 15.36
C LEU A 7 -28.21 21.22 14.18
N GLY A 8 -27.30 22.16 14.47
CA GLY A 8 -26.54 22.87 13.43
C GLY A 8 -25.74 21.90 12.55
N PRO A 9 -25.35 22.32 11.33
CA PRO A 9 -24.72 21.42 10.36
C PRO A 9 -23.46 20.72 10.87
N VAL A 10 -22.64 21.41 11.68
CA VAL A 10 -21.45 20.83 12.32
C VAL A 10 -21.79 19.73 13.33
N GLU A 11 -22.85 19.90 14.12
CA GLU A 11 -23.25 18.92 15.13
C GLU A 11 -23.89 17.68 14.51
N ARG A 12 -24.64 17.87 13.40
CA ARG A 12 -25.10 16.76 12.57
C ARG A 12 -23.93 16.02 11.92
N ALA A 13 -22.93 16.73 11.42
CA ALA A 13 -21.73 16.11 10.88
C ALA A 13 -20.96 15.31 11.94
N ARG A 14 -20.83 15.81 13.18
CA ARG A 14 -20.26 15.06 14.31
C ARG A 14 -21.04 13.78 14.61
N SER A 15 -22.37 13.84 14.50
CA SER A 15 -23.22 12.65 14.66
C SER A 15 -23.04 11.64 13.54
N ALA A 16 -22.92 12.09 12.28
CA ALA A 16 -22.62 11.25 11.13
C ALA A 16 -21.23 10.59 11.26
N VAL A 17 -20.21 11.34 11.71
CA VAL A 17 -18.88 10.81 12.05
C VAL A 17 -18.97 9.71 13.11
N ALA A 18 -19.73 9.93 14.19
CA ALA A 18 -19.91 8.92 15.23
C ALA A 18 -20.64 7.66 14.74
N GLY A 19 -21.45 7.78 13.68
CA GLY A 19 -22.12 6.68 13.00
C GLY A 19 -21.31 6.03 11.87
N GLY A 20 -20.12 6.54 11.55
CA GLY A 20 -19.29 6.08 10.44
C GLY A 20 -19.76 6.51 9.04
N ASP A 21 -20.74 7.42 8.94
CA ASP A 21 -21.21 7.93 7.64
C ASP A 21 -20.34 9.11 7.18
N TRP A 22 -19.14 8.76 6.69
CA TRP A 22 -18.13 9.73 6.25
C TRP A 22 -18.59 10.57 5.07
N ALA A 23 -19.42 10.01 4.19
CA ALA A 23 -19.95 10.72 3.02
C ALA A 23 -20.96 11.78 3.45
N GLU A 24 -21.92 11.44 4.32
CA GLU A 24 -22.87 12.42 4.86
C GLU A 24 -22.16 13.51 5.67
N ALA A 25 -21.21 13.12 6.53
CA ALA A 25 -20.43 14.09 7.32
C ALA A 25 -19.67 15.07 6.42
N PHE A 26 -19.08 14.58 5.32
CA PHE A 26 -18.34 15.40 4.37
C PHE A 26 -19.26 16.39 3.66
N ASP A 27 -20.42 15.95 3.18
CA ASP A 27 -21.39 16.81 2.50
C ASP A 27 -21.93 17.91 3.45
N LEU A 28 -22.20 17.56 4.71
CA LEU A 28 -22.65 18.51 5.73
C LEU A 28 -21.61 19.59 6.05
N LEU A 29 -20.34 19.19 6.25
CA LEU A 29 -19.26 20.13 6.56
C LEU A 29 -18.89 20.98 5.35
N THR A 30 -18.86 20.41 4.15
CA THR A 30 -18.59 21.15 2.91
C THR A 30 -19.69 22.17 2.62
N GLY A 31 -20.96 21.81 2.86
CA GLY A 31 -22.07 22.76 2.77
C GLY A 31 -21.94 23.91 3.76
N ALA A 32 -21.62 23.62 5.02
CA ALA A 32 -21.39 24.63 6.05
C ALA A 32 -20.18 25.54 5.72
N ASP A 33 -19.13 24.99 5.12
CA ASP A 33 -17.95 25.74 4.69
C ASP A 33 -18.30 26.71 3.55
N ALA A 34 -19.06 26.25 2.56
CA ALA A 34 -19.52 27.08 1.44
C ALA A 34 -20.42 28.24 1.88
N GLU A 35 -21.18 28.07 2.96
CA GLU A 35 -22.01 29.10 3.58
C GLU A 35 -21.23 30.05 4.51
N GLY A 36 -19.93 29.79 4.74
CA GLY A 36 -19.09 30.59 5.64
C GLY A 36 -19.42 30.39 7.12
N VAL A 37 -20.04 29.27 7.47
CA VAL A 37 -20.48 28.93 8.83
C VAL A 37 -19.36 28.29 9.65
N LEU A 38 -18.40 27.62 9.00
CA LEU A 38 -17.27 26.99 9.70
C LEU A 38 -16.31 28.02 10.27
N THR A 39 -15.88 27.79 11.50
CA THR A 39 -14.82 28.56 12.14
C THR A 39 -13.44 27.95 11.85
N ALA A 40 -12.37 28.67 12.17
CA ALA A 40 -11.00 28.14 12.10
C ALA A 40 -10.81 26.85 12.92
N ALA A 41 -11.57 26.67 14.01
CA ALA A 41 -11.52 25.48 14.86
C ALA A 41 -12.24 24.27 14.24
N ASP A 42 -13.09 24.47 13.24
CA ASP A 42 -13.84 23.40 12.57
C ASP A 42 -13.09 22.85 11.34
N LEU A 43 -12.10 23.59 10.83
CA LEU A 43 -11.30 23.17 9.67
C LEU A 43 -10.58 21.81 9.87
N PRO A 44 -9.96 21.51 11.03
CA PRO A 44 -9.40 20.19 11.29
C PRO A 44 -10.41 19.05 11.09
N LEU A 45 -11.64 19.21 11.59
CA LEU A 45 -12.69 18.20 11.46
C LEU A 45 -13.09 17.99 9.99
N LEU A 46 -13.24 19.08 9.23
CA LEU A 46 -13.50 18.97 7.78
C LEU A 46 -12.37 18.24 7.05
N ALA A 47 -11.10 18.52 7.40
CA ALA A 47 -9.96 17.86 6.76
C ALA A 47 -9.92 16.35 7.06
N GLU A 48 -10.16 15.97 8.32
CA GLU A 48 -10.23 14.57 8.77
C GLU A 48 -11.38 13.81 8.08
N VAL A 49 -12.57 14.42 8.01
CA VAL A 49 -13.73 13.84 7.33
C VAL A 49 -13.50 13.72 5.82
N ALA A 50 -12.90 14.74 5.18
CA ALA A 50 -12.53 14.69 3.77
C ALA A 50 -11.56 13.52 3.49
N TYR A 51 -10.63 13.27 4.42
CA TYR A 51 -9.66 12.18 4.27
C TYR A 51 -10.37 10.83 4.34
N ALA A 52 -11.22 10.65 5.36
CA ALA A 52 -12.02 9.45 5.54
C ALA A 52 -12.95 9.16 4.35
N ALA A 53 -13.50 10.21 3.72
CA ALA A 53 -14.38 10.12 2.54
C ALA A 53 -13.63 9.97 1.19
N GLY A 54 -12.30 9.88 1.19
CA GLY A 54 -11.51 9.75 -0.04
C GLY A 54 -11.44 11.00 -0.89
N ARG A 55 -11.29 12.14 -0.23
CA ARG A 55 -11.07 13.45 -0.85
C ARG A 55 -9.74 14.02 -0.39
N LEU A 56 -8.64 13.34 -0.70
CA LEU A 56 -7.29 13.74 -0.27
C LEU A 56 -6.93 15.17 -0.70
N ASP A 57 -7.27 15.58 -1.92
CA ASP A 57 -7.03 16.94 -2.39
C ASP A 57 -7.71 17.98 -1.48
N VAL A 58 -8.95 17.70 -1.06
CA VAL A 58 -9.71 18.56 -0.14
C VAL A 58 -9.11 18.52 1.26
N THR A 59 -8.68 17.36 1.77
CA THR A 59 -7.96 17.25 3.03
C THR A 59 -6.77 18.18 3.07
N ILE A 60 -5.94 18.17 2.01
CA ILE A 60 -4.74 18.98 1.98
C ILE A 60 -5.09 20.47 1.84
N GLU A 61 -6.03 20.83 0.95
CA GLU A 61 -6.49 22.22 0.80
C GLU A 61 -7.02 22.80 2.12
N VAL A 62 -7.81 22.02 2.86
CA VAL A 62 -8.40 22.47 4.13
C VAL A 62 -7.31 22.65 5.20
N TRP A 63 -6.30 21.78 5.26
CA TRP A 63 -5.16 21.96 6.16
C TRP A 63 -4.30 23.19 5.79
N GLU A 64 -4.11 23.47 4.51
CA GLU A 64 -3.42 24.69 4.05
C GLU A 64 -4.19 25.96 4.41
N ARG A 65 -5.52 25.92 4.27
CA ARG A 65 -6.38 27.02 4.72
C ARG A 65 -6.35 27.19 6.23
N ALA A 66 -6.32 26.09 6.99
CA ALA A 66 -6.16 26.13 8.44
C ALA A 66 -4.82 26.78 8.83
N TYR A 67 -3.72 26.39 8.18
CA TYR A 67 -2.41 27.02 8.34
C TYR A 67 -2.48 28.54 8.13
N ALA A 68 -3.04 28.99 6.99
CA ALA A 68 -3.13 30.41 6.67
C ALA A 68 -3.99 31.17 7.68
N THR A 69 -5.10 30.58 8.12
CA THR A 69 -6.03 31.18 9.09
C THR A 69 -5.38 31.34 10.47
N TYR A 70 -4.69 30.30 10.97
CA TYR A 70 -3.98 30.37 12.24
C TYR A 70 -2.81 31.35 12.20
N LEU A 71 -2.09 31.39 11.08
CA LEU A 71 -0.99 32.35 10.89
C LEU A 71 -1.50 33.79 10.92
N GLN A 72 -2.61 34.08 10.24
CA GLN A 72 -3.24 35.41 10.28
C GLN A 72 -3.75 35.79 11.68
N ALA A 73 -4.22 34.81 12.45
CA ALA A 73 -4.65 35.00 13.84
C ALA A 73 -3.47 35.13 14.83
N GLY A 74 -2.23 34.88 14.39
CA GLY A 74 -1.04 34.89 15.23
C GLY A 74 -0.88 33.65 16.11
N ASP A 75 -1.69 32.60 15.90
CA ASP A 75 -1.54 31.32 16.58
C ASP A 75 -0.50 30.46 15.87
N LEU A 76 0.77 30.71 16.18
CA LEU A 76 1.89 30.06 15.51
C LEU A 76 1.97 28.55 15.82
N ASP A 77 1.42 28.08 16.95
CA ASP A 77 1.47 26.64 17.30
C ASP A 77 0.46 25.88 16.46
N ALA A 78 -0.77 26.40 16.36
CA ALA A 78 -1.80 25.82 15.52
C ALA A 78 -1.42 25.90 14.03
N ALA A 79 -0.79 26.99 13.59
CA ALA A 79 -0.24 27.10 12.24
C ALA A 79 0.83 26.04 11.98
N ALA A 80 1.81 25.87 12.88
CA ALA A 80 2.81 24.82 12.74
C ALA A 80 2.19 23.42 12.72
N GLY A 81 1.19 23.16 13.57
CA GLY A 81 0.42 21.92 13.58
C GLY A 81 -0.26 21.62 12.24
N ALA A 82 -0.92 22.62 11.65
CA ALA A 82 -1.54 22.49 10.33
C ALA A 82 -0.49 22.22 9.23
N ALA A 83 0.65 22.91 9.24
CA ALA A 83 1.76 22.64 8.30
C ALA A 83 2.29 21.21 8.41
N VAL A 84 2.45 20.69 9.65
CA VAL A 84 2.86 19.30 9.89
C VAL A 84 1.81 18.31 9.36
N ARG A 85 0.51 18.60 9.52
CA ARG A 85 -0.57 17.75 8.98
C ARG A 85 -0.59 17.72 7.45
N VAL A 86 -0.35 18.85 6.78
CA VAL A 86 -0.13 18.88 5.32
C VAL A 86 1.03 17.96 4.93
N ALA A 87 2.18 18.14 5.58
CA ALA A 87 3.37 17.34 5.29
C ALA A 87 3.14 15.83 5.54
N MET A 88 2.39 15.48 6.58
CA MET A 88 2.06 14.10 6.94
C MET A 88 1.22 13.41 5.86
N HIS A 89 0.14 14.03 5.39
CA HIS A 89 -0.71 13.44 4.32
C HIS A 89 0.05 13.36 3.00
N LEU A 90 0.84 14.37 2.65
CA LEU A 90 1.70 14.31 1.46
C LEU A 90 2.70 13.15 1.54
N LEU A 91 3.32 12.94 2.70
CA LEU A 91 4.28 11.87 2.96
C LEU A 91 3.63 10.48 2.86
N PHE A 92 2.50 10.28 3.54
CA PHE A 92 1.89 8.96 3.65
C PHE A 92 1.10 8.53 2.42
N ASP A 93 0.54 9.47 1.66
CA ASP A 93 -0.39 9.14 0.57
C ASP A 93 0.18 9.45 -0.81
N THR A 94 0.95 10.52 -0.97
CA THR A 94 1.39 10.98 -2.32
C THR A 94 2.85 10.67 -2.63
N ALA A 95 3.68 10.48 -1.60
CA ALA A 95 5.14 10.38 -1.69
C ALA A 95 5.82 11.60 -2.37
N LEU A 96 5.20 12.78 -2.38
CA LEU A 96 5.76 14.02 -2.90
C LEU A 96 6.78 14.63 -1.92
N MET A 97 8.02 14.13 -1.94
CA MET A 97 9.04 14.48 -0.93
C MET A 97 9.43 15.97 -0.93
N ALA A 98 9.42 16.66 -2.08
CA ALA A 98 9.78 18.08 -2.13
C ALA A 98 8.75 18.96 -1.38
N PRO A 99 7.44 18.83 -1.66
CA PRO A 99 6.40 19.45 -0.84
C PRO A 99 6.46 19.09 0.65
N VAL A 100 6.72 17.82 0.99
CA VAL A 100 6.88 17.39 2.39
C VAL A 100 8.00 18.17 3.09
N ARG A 101 9.15 18.35 2.42
CA ARG A 101 10.29 19.13 2.95
C ARG A 101 9.94 20.61 3.09
N GLY A 102 9.25 21.21 2.12
CA GLY A 102 8.83 22.61 2.17
C GLY A 102 7.90 22.90 3.36
N TRP A 103 6.86 22.09 3.54
CA TRP A 103 5.95 22.22 4.69
C TRP A 103 6.63 21.93 6.03
N SER A 104 7.56 20.96 6.06
CA SER A 104 8.38 20.68 7.24
C SER A 104 9.33 21.82 7.59
N ALA A 105 9.78 22.62 6.62
CA ALA A 105 10.62 23.80 6.86
C ALA A 105 9.77 24.96 7.42
N ARG A 106 8.58 25.20 6.88
CA ARG A 106 7.63 26.18 7.41
C ARG A 106 7.25 25.88 8.87
N ALA A 107 7.01 24.62 9.21
CA ALA A 107 6.74 24.21 10.60
C ALA A 107 7.94 24.49 11.52
N ASP A 108 9.17 24.19 11.07
CA ASP A 108 10.41 24.44 11.82
C ASP A 108 10.55 25.94 12.18
N GLU A 109 10.34 26.82 11.21
CA GLU A 109 10.45 28.28 11.40
C GLU A 109 9.46 28.79 12.45
N LEU A 110 8.22 28.27 12.41
CA LEU A 110 7.18 28.64 13.37
C LEU A 110 7.41 28.11 14.78
N LEU A 111 8.13 26.99 14.90
CA LEU A 111 8.45 26.37 16.20
C LEU A 111 9.78 26.89 16.80
N ALA A 112 10.58 27.63 16.04
CA ALA A 112 11.87 28.13 16.48
C ALA A 112 11.78 28.94 17.80
N GLY A 113 12.49 28.48 18.83
CA GLY A 113 12.55 29.15 20.14
C GLY A 113 11.30 28.95 21.01
N ARG A 114 10.36 28.08 20.61
CA ARG A 114 9.14 27.78 21.36
C ARG A 114 9.34 26.57 22.27
N THR A 115 8.43 26.40 23.23
CA THR A 115 8.44 25.24 24.12
C THR A 115 8.05 23.98 23.37
N THR A 116 8.68 22.86 23.72
CA THR A 116 8.34 21.53 23.19
C THR A 116 6.84 21.25 23.33
N SER A 117 6.25 20.72 22.25
CA SER A 117 4.81 20.46 22.11
C SER A 117 4.57 19.22 21.23
N PRO A 118 3.34 18.67 21.18
CA PRO A 118 2.99 17.57 20.26
C PRO A 118 3.37 17.83 18.80
N VAL A 119 3.34 19.10 18.36
CA VAL A 119 3.75 19.50 17.01
C VAL A 119 5.22 19.15 16.74
N HIS A 120 6.10 19.27 17.74
CA HIS A 120 7.51 18.87 17.61
C HIS A 120 7.68 17.36 17.49
N ALA A 121 6.82 16.57 18.15
CA ALA A 121 6.85 15.12 18.04
C ALA A 121 6.44 14.67 16.63
N TRP A 122 5.34 15.20 16.10
CA TRP A 122 4.87 14.89 14.76
C TRP A 122 5.79 15.42 13.65
N LEU A 123 6.43 16.58 13.84
CA LEU A 123 7.48 17.03 12.93
C LEU A 123 8.67 16.07 12.91
N GLY A 124 9.02 15.50 14.08
CA GLY A 124 9.99 14.40 14.19
C GLY A 124 9.57 13.17 13.38
N VAL A 125 8.30 12.74 13.49
CA VAL A 125 7.75 11.62 12.69
C VAL A 125 7.90 11.89 11.19
N VAL A 126 7.40 13.03 10.72
CA VAL A 126 7.43 13.39 9.29
C VAL A 126 8.85 13.39 8.76
N ARG A 127 9.80 14.00 9.49
CA ARG A 127 11.21 14.06 9.07
C ARG A 127 11.90 12.71 9.11
N ALA A 128 11.63 11.89 10.12
CA ALA A 128 12.19 10.55 10.21
C ALA A 128 11.81 9.72 8.98
N TYR A 129 10.52 9.71 8.63
CA TYR A 129 10.01 8.97 7.49
C TYR A 129 10.44 9.57 6.15
N GLU A 130 10.39 10.89 5.99
CA GLU A 130 10.88 11.56 4.77
C GLU A 130 12.32 11.15 4.44
N ARG A 131 13.20 11.18 5.45
CA ARG A 131 14.60 10.78 5.31
C ARG A 131 14.76 9.29 5.08
N MET A 132 14.07 8.47 5.87
CA MET A 132 14.13 7.02 5.74
C MET A 132 13.68 6.56 4.35
N LEU A 133 12.52 7.04 3.87
CA LEU A 133 11.99 6.68 2.56
C LEU A 133 12.88 7.20 1.43
N SER A 134 13.58 8.32 1.61
CA SER A 134 14.55 8.83 0.64
C SER A 134 15.93 8.15 0.69
N GLY A 135 16.14 7.18 1.59
CA GLY A 135 17.41 6.45 1.77
C GLY A 135 18.41 7.10 2.72
N ASP A 136 18.10 8.24 3.33
CA ASP A 136 18.95 8.90 4.33
C ASP A 136 18.70 8.32 5.74
N LEU A 137 19.10 7.07 5.93
CA LEU A 137 18.88 6.35 7.20
C LEU A 137 19.62 7.01 8.38
N THR A 138 20.83 7.55 8.14
CA THR A 138 21.59 8.26 9.18
C THR A 138 20.90 9.56 9.59
N GLY A 139 20.41 10.34 8.62
CA GLY A 139 19.67 11.57 8.87
C GLY A 139 18.30 11.36 9.53
N ALA A 140 17.69 10.17 9.38
CA ALA A 140 16.41 9.84 9.98
C ALA A 140 16.48 9.63 11.52
N ARG A 141 17.58 9.05 12.04
CA ARG A 141 17.76 8.69 13.46
C ARG A 141 17.46 9.81 14.48
N PRO A 142 18.05 11.02 14.36
CA PRO A 142 17.76 12.08 15.34
C PRO A 142 16.28 12.45 15.38
N TRP A 143 15.58 12.38 14.24
CA TRP A 143 14.16 12.69 14.15
C TRP A 143 13.27 11.59 14.73
N ALA A 144 13.62 10.31 14.52
CA ALA A 144 12.93 9.18 15.15
C ALA A 144 13.04 9.28 16.68
N ARG A 145 14.23 9.60 17.20
CA ARG A 145 14.46 9.83 18.63
C ARG A 145 13.70 11.03 19.16
N GLN A 146 13.68 12.15 18.44
CA GLN A 146 12.87 13.31 18.83
C GLN A 146 11.38 12.95 18.92
N ALA A 147 10.85 12.21 17.95
CA ALA A 147 9.46 11.75 17.98
C ALA A 147 9.16 10.89 19.21
N ILE A 148 10.08 10.00 19.59
CA ILE A 148 9.96 9.15 20.79
C ILE A 148 10.06 10.00 22.07
N ASP A 149 11.13 10.78 22.22
CA ASP A 149 11.44 11.54 23.42
C ASP A 149 10.34 12.56 23.72
N VAL A 150 9.97 13.36 22.72
CA VAL A 150 8.91 14.37 22.85
C VAL A 150 7.54 13.72 22.96
N GLY A 151 7.24 12.75 22.08
CA GLY A 151 5.94 12.08 22.06
C GLY A 151 5.64 11.34 23.36
N SER A 152 6.63 10.72 23.99
CA SER A 152 6.45 9.99 25.25
C SER A 152 5.86 10.84 26.38
N ALA A 153 6.08 12.16 26.33
CA ALA A 153 5.57 13.11 27.33
C ALA A 153 4.24 13.76 26.94
N CYS A 154 3.86 13.80 25.66
CA CYS A 154 2.73 14.63 25.21
C CYS A 154 1.89 14.10 24.03
N ASP A 155 2.36 13.09 23.30
CA ASP A 155 1.66 12.53 22.14
C ASP A 155 2.00 11.03 21.93
N PRO A 156 1.16 10.10 22.41
CA PRO A 156 1.38 8.66 22.29
C PRO A 156 1.48 8.17 20.84
N ALA A 157 0.74 8.78 19.91
CA ALA A 157 0.74 8.40 18.51
C ALA A 157 2.08 8.71 17.83
N ALA A 158 2.59 9.93 18.01
CA ALA A 158 3.90 10.31 17.50
C ALA A 158 5.01 9.45 18.13
N CYS A 159 4.88 9.11 19.43
CA CYS A 159 5.81 8.21 20.11
C CYS A 159 5.81 6.80 19.49
N ALA A 160 4.62 6.21 19.27
CA ALA A 160 4.48 4.87 18.68
C ALA A 160 5.05 4.83 17.26
N ILE A 161 4.71 5.80 16.41
CA ILE A 161 5.22 5.88 15.04
C ILE A 161 6.73 6.12 15.02
N GLY A 162 7.24 6.95 15.95
CA GLY A 162 8.67 7.15 16.16
C GLY A 162 9.41 5.86 16.55
N ARG A 163 8.81 5.02 17.41
CA ARG A 163 9.35 3.69 17.76
C ARG A 163 9.42 2.78 16.54
N VAL A 164 8.40 2.79 15.66
CA VAL A 164 8.44 2.03 14.41
C VAL A 164 9.59 2.53 13.51
N ALA A 165 9.78 3.84 13.39
CA ALA A 165 10.92 4.38 12.63
C ALA A 165 12.28 3.93 13.20
N GLU A 166 12.51 4.07 14.51
CA GLU A 166 13.76 3.62 15.15
C GLU A 166 13.94 2.10 15.00
N ALA A 167 12.87 1.31 15.15
CA ALA A 167 12.90 -0.14 14.95
C ALA A 167 13.39 -0.52 13.55
N ARG A 168 12.84 0.12 12.53
CA ARG A 168 13.25 -0.09 11.14
C ARG A 168 14.70 0.30 10.90
N LEU A 169 15.15 1.41 11.47
CA LEU A 169 16.55 1.85 11.38
C LEU A 169 17.53 0.89 12.08
N LEU A 170 17.12 0.25 13.18
CA LEU A 170 17.91 -0.78 13.86
C LEU A 170 17.95 -2.09 13.05
N ILE A 171 16.81 -2.52 12.51
CA ILE A 171 16.72 -3.69 11.62
C ILE A 171 17.67 -3.50 10.45
N LEU A 172 17.62 -2.35 9.76
CA LEU A 172 18.44 -2.07 8.60
C LEU A 172 19.95 -2.03 8.91
N ASP A 173 20.34 -1.65 10.13
CA ASP A 173 21.73 -1.76 10.61
C ASP A 173 22.15 -3.22 10.88
N GLY A 174 21.18 -4.13 11.08
CA GLY A 174 21.38 -5.53 11.41
C GLY A 174 21.05 -5.89 12.86
N ASP A 175 20.62 -4.94 13.69
CA ASP A 175 20.12 -5.20 15.03
C ASP A 175 18.63 -5.59 15.01
N VAL A 176 18.39 -6.78 14.44
CA VAL A 176 17.04 -7.28 14.19
C VAL A 176 16.26 -7.51 15.48
N GLN A 177 16.91 -8.04 16.52
CA GLN A 177 16.23 -8.36 17.78
C GLN A 177 15.75 -7.10 18.50
N GLN A 178 16.59 -6.07 18.58
CA GLN A 178 16.17 -4.81 19.19
C GLN A 178 15.05 -4.15 18.38
N GLY A 179 15.14 -4.19 17.05
CA GLY A 179 14.09 -3.66 16.20
C GLY A 179 12.76 -4.38 16.35
N LEU A 180 12.74 -5.72 16.36
CA LEU A 180 11.51 -6.50 16.59
C LEU A 180 10.86 -6.15 17.94
N SER A 181 11.64 -6.02 19.01
CA SER A 181 11.10 -5.62 20.32
C SER A 181 10.43 -4.23 20.30
N LEU A 182 10.97 -3.29 19.53
CA LEU A 182 10.35 -1.97 19.36
C LEU A 182 9.09 -2.00 18.50
N LEU A 183 9.05 -2.86 17.45
CA LEU A 183 7.83 -3.07 16.66
C LEU A 183 6.70 -3.64 17.52
N GLU A 184 7.00 -4.61 18.39
CA GLU A 184 6.03 -5.17 19.34
C GLU A 184 5.49 -4.09 20.30
N GLN A 185 6.38 -3.28 20.87
CA GLN A 185 5.98 -2.17 21.75
C GLN A 185 5.09 -1.14 21.04
N ALA A 186 5.41 -0.80 19.79
CA ALA A 186 4.59 0.11 18.99
C ALA A 186 3.23 -0.53 18.63
N GLY A 187 3.22 -1.80 18.25
CA GLY A 187 2.00 -2.55 17.95
C GLY A 187 1.06 -2.63 19.16
N VAL A 188 1.58 -2.78 20.38
CA VAL A 188 0.74 -2.79 21.60
C VAL A 188 -0.09 -1.50 21.75
N SER A 189 0.44 -0.33 21.35
CA SER A 189 -0.31 0.93 21.39
C SER A 189 -1.55 0.94 20.49
N THR A 190 -1.59 0.10 19.44
CA THR A 190 -2.75 0.00 18.54
C THR A 190 -3.89 -0.82 19.12
N VAL A 191 -3.60 -1.77 20.01
CA VAL A 191 -4.61 -2.65 20.62
C VAL A 191 -5.11 -2.13 21.97
N SER A 192 -4.40 -1.20 22.59
CA SER A 192 -4.79 -0.61 23.89
C SER A 192 -5.85 0.49 23.77
N GLY A 193 -6.18 0.95 22.56
CA GLY A 193 -7.13 2.04 22.32
C GLY A 193 -6.58 3.43 22.68
N GLU A 194 -5.26 3.56 22.79
CA GLU A 194 -4.56 4.81 23.17
C GLU A 194 -4.41 5.81 21.99
N LEU A 195 -4.68 5.38 20.77
CA LEU A 195 -4.41 6.11 19.53
C LEU A 195 -5.70 6.49 18.81
N ASP A 196 -5.68 7.62 18.10
CA ASP A 196 -6.76 7.96 17.17
C ASP A 196 -6.80 7.00 15.96
N PRO A 197 -7.92 6.90 15.23
CA PRO A 197 -8.06 5.93 14.13
C PRO A 197 -7.00 6.06 13.03
N LEU A 198 -6.63 7.29 12.64
CA LEU A 198 -5.61 7.52 11.61
C LEU A 198 -4.25 7.00 12.09
N SER A 199 -3.85 7.40 13.30
CA SER A 199 -2.57 6.98 13.88
C SER A 199 -2.52 5.46 14.13
N THR A 200 -3.63 4.87 14.55
CA THR A 200 -3.76 3.41 14.74
C THR A 200 -3.46 2.67 13.45
N GLY A 201 -4.11 3.04 12.34
CA GLY A 201 -3.86 2.40 11.06
C GLY A 201 -2.47 2.67 10.50
N VAL A 202 -1.89 3.86 10.72
CA VAL A 202 -0.49 4.13 10.34
C VAL A 202 0.46 3.20 11.08
N VAL A 203 0.31 3.03 12.39
CA VAL A 203 1.18 2.13 13.17
C VAL A 203 1.01 0.68 12.71
N TYR A 204 -0.22 0.19 12.52
CA TYR A 204 -0.44 -1.16 11.98
C TYR A 204 0.24 -1.35 10.62
N CYS A 205 -0.01 -0.44 9.68
CA CYS A 205 0.55 -0.53 8.33
C CYS A 205 2.08 -0.53 8.36
N GLU A 206 2.70 0.37 9.15
CA GLU A 206 4.17 0.46 9.22
C GLU A 206 4.81 -0.73 9.95
N VAL A 207 4.15 -1.30 10.98
CA VAL A 207 4.60 -2.53 11.63
C VAL A 207 4.56 -3.70 10.65
N VAL A 208 3.45 -3.87 9.92
CA VAL A 208 3.31 -4.94 8.92
C VAL A 208 4.31 -4.76 7.78
N CYS A 209 4.48 -3.54 7.25
CA CYS A 209 5.51 -3.21 6.25
C CYS A 209 6.92 -3.60 6.73
N ALA A 210 7.28 -3.29 7.97
CA ALA A 210 8.60 -3.61 8.51
C ALA A 210 8.82 -5.12 8.60
N LEU A 211 7.81 -5.87 9.05
CA LEU A 211 7.88 -7.33 9.16
C LEU A 211 7.94 -8.02 7.79
N GLN A 212 7.15 -7.57 6.81
CA GLN A 212 7.21 -8.11 5.44
C GLN A 212 8.51 -7.74 4.73
N GLY A 213 9.01 -6.52 4.92
CA GLY A 213 10.30 -6.09 4.40
C GLY A 213 11.47 -6.94 4.91
N LEU A 214 11.40 -7.39 6.17
CA LEU A 214 12.33 -8.32 6.81
C LEU A 214 12.03 -9.80 6.51
N ALA A 215 10.94 -10.09 5.80
CA ALA A 215 10.42 -11.43 5.54
C ALA A 215 10.14 -12.24 6.83
N GLN A 216 9.61 -11.58 7.86
CA GLN A 216 9.08 -12.17 9.10
C GLN A 216 7.58 -12.44 8.93
N TYR A 217 7.22 -13.35 8.01
CA TYR A 217 5.84 -13.48 7.55
C TYR A 217 4.85 -13.99 8.61
N ASP A 218 5.30 -14.85 9.54
CA ASP A 218 4.42 -15.36 10.60
C ASP A 218 4.03 -14.25 11.59
N LEU A 219 4.91 -13.29 11.85
CA LEU A 219 4.60 -12.11 12.64
C LEU A 219 3.76 -11.12 11.83
N ALA A 220 4.08 -10.94 10.54
CA ALA A 220 3.31 -10.06 9.67
C ALA A 220 1.84 -10.50 9.56
N GLU A 221 1.58 -11.81 9.47
CA GLU A 221 0.23 -12.37 9.45
C GLU A 221 -0.53 -12.06 10.74
N GLN A 222 0.07 -12.30 11.91
CA GLN A 222 -0.57 -11.99 13.21
C GLN A 222 -0.99 -10.52 13.33
N TRP A 223 -0.12 -9.59 12.89
CA TRP A 223 -0.44 -8.17 12.90
C TRP A 223 -1.42 -7.77 11.78
N THR A 224 -1.41 -8.47 10.64
CA THR A 224 -2.40 -8.27 9.57
C THR A 224 -3.79 -8.71 10.03
N GLU A 225 -3.93 -9.82 10.75
CA GLU A 225 -5.20 -10.26 11.34
C GLU A 225 -5.71 -9.28 12.42
N ALA A 226 -4.80 -8.68 13.20
CA ALA A 226 -5.17 -7.64 14.17
C ALA A 226 -5.65 -6.36 13.45
N MET A 227 -4.93 -5.94 12.43
CA MET A 227 -5.27 -4.80 11.58
C MET A 227 -6.60 -5.02 10.85
N GLU A 228 -6.88 -6.24 10.37
CA GLU A 228 -8.15 -6.57 9.71
C GLU A 228 -9.34 -6.41 10.67
N ARG A 229 -9.23 -6.97 11.88
CA ARG A 229 -10.28 -6.84 12.92
C ARG A 229 -10.55 -5.38 13.25
N TRP A 230 -9.51 -4.55 13.32
CA TRP A 230 -9.64 -3.11 13.51
C TRP A 230 -10.25 -2.40 12.29
N SER A 231 -9.90 -2.83 11.07
CA SER A 231 -10.39 -2.20 9.84
C SER A 231 -11.89 -2.34 9.61
N GLN A 232 -12.52 -3.35 10.21
CA GLN A 232 -13.97 -3.57 10.14
C GLN A 232 -14.78 -2.50 10.90
N THR A 233 -14.14 -1.75 11.81
CA THR A 233 -14.80 -0.76 12.66
C THR A 233 -14.32 0.66 12.38
N ASP A 234 -13.01 0.89 12.33
CA ASP A 234 -12.45 2.23 12.52
C ASP A 234 -11.45 2.66 11.45
N ALA A 235 -11.16 1.82 10.44
CA ALA A 235 -10.28 2.26 9.38
C ALA A 235 -10.89 3.45 8.63
N THR A 236 -10.02 4.34 8.14
CA THR A 236 -10.41 5.54 7.40
C THR A 236 -9.36 5.85 6.34
N GLY A 237 -9.77 6.51 5.26
CA GLY A 237 -8.82 7.01 4.28
C GLY A 237 -8.13 5.92 3.47
N SER A 238 -6.87 6.17 3.08
CA SER A 238 -6.04 5.23 2.31
C SER A 238 -5.71 3.95 3.09
N LEU A 239 -5.87 3.97 4.42
CA LEU A 239 -5.48 2.86 5.29
C LEU A 239 -6.28 1.59 4.98
N HIS A 240 -7.56 1.68 4.61
CA HIS A 240 -8.36 0.53 4.17
C HIS A 240 -7.70 -0.20 3.00
N GLY A 241 -7.39 0.55 1.94
CA GLY A 241 -6.76 -0.01 0.76
C GLY A 241 -5.37 -0.59 1.06
N ARG A 242 -4.57 0.08 1.91
CA ARG A 242 -3.25 -0.43 2.35
C ARG A 242 -3.38 -1.74 3.14
N CYS A 243 -4.37 -1.85 4.01
CA CYS A 243 -4.66 -3.08 4.76
C CYS A 243 -4.93 -4.25 3.80
N ARG A 244 -5.67 -4.02 2.72
CA ARG A 244 -5.95 -5.03 1.70
C ARG A 244 -4.72 -5.48 0.94
N VAL A 245 -3.77 -4.59 0.66
CA VAL A 245 -2.51 -5.00 0.00
C VAL A 245 -1.74 -5.97 0.89
N HIS A 246 -1.58 -5.66 2.17
CA HIS A 246 -0.94 -6.55 3.14
C HIS A 246 -1.65 -7.90 3.23
N ARG A 247 -2.99 -7.90 3.27
CA ARG A 247 -3.80 -9.12 3.23
C ARG A 247 -3.56 -9.92 1.96
N ALA A 248 -3.53 -9.28 0.79
CA ALA A 248 -3.25 -9.95 -0.48
C ALA A 248 -1.86 -10.61 -0.49
N GLU A 249 -0.84 -9.94 0.04
CA GLU A 249 0.52 -10.48 0.14
C GLU A 249 0.60 -11.72 1.03
N ILE A 250 -0.09 -11.71 2.18
CA ILE A 250 -0.19 -12.87 3.08
C ILE A 250 -0.99 -13.99 2.42
N LEU A 251 -2.16 -13.72 1.85
CA LEU A 251 -2.98 -14.72 1.15
C LEU A 251 -2.20 -15.38 -0.01
N ARG A 252 -1.47 -14.60 -0.81
CA ARG A 252 -0.60 -15.12 -1.86
C ARG A 252 0.46 -16.05 -1.26
N LEU A 253 1.12 -15.62 -0.19
CA LEU A 253 2.13 -16.43 0.49
C LEU A 253 1.54 -17.75 1.01
N ARG A 254 0.33 -17.73 1.59
CA ARG A 254 -0.40 -18.92 2.07
C ARG A 254 -0.97 -19.79 0.94
N GLY A 255 -0.83 -19.38 -0.32
CA GLY A 255 -1.30 -20.10 -1.50
C GLY A 255 -2.76 -19.85 -1.86
N ALA A 256 -3.48 -18.98 -1.13
CA ALA A 256 -4.84 -18.55 -1.41
C ALA A 256 -4.89 -17.49 -2.52
N CYS A 257 -4.27 -17.77 -3.67
CA CYS A 257 -4.04 -16.78 -4.73
C CYS A 257 -5.32 -16.24 -5.40
N ALA A 258 -6.43 -16.98 -5.34
CA ALA A 258 -7.72 -16.47 -5.81
C ALA A 258 -8.27 -15.34 -4.93
N GLU A 259 -8.23 -15.54 -3.61
CA GLU A 259 -8.64 -14.53 -2.64
C GLU A 259 -7.65 -13.35 -2.65
N ALA A 260 -6.35 -13.64 -2.73
CA ALA A 260 -5.31 -12.62 -2.85
C ALA A 260 -5.54 -11.69 -4.05
N GLU A 261 -5.90 -12.24 -5.22
CA GLU A 261 -6.17 -11.45 -6.41
C GLU A 261 -7.39 -10.54 -6.21
N ALA A 262 -8.47 -11.05 -5.59
CA ALA A 262 -9.64 -10.25 -5.30
C ALA A 262 -9.32 -9.07 -4.36
N GLU A 263 -8.56 -9.32 -3.28
CA GLU A 263 -8.12 -8.27 -2.36
C GLU A 263 -7.22 -7.24 -3.04
N ALA A 264 -6.27 -7.66 -3.88
CA ALA A 264 -5.38 -6.76 -4.61
C ALA A 264 -6.13 -5.86 -5.59
N LEU A 265 -7.18 -6.38 -6.26
CA LEU A 265 -8.03 -5.61 -7.17
C LEU A 265 -8.82 -4.54 -6.42
N ILE A 266 -9.47 -4.91 -5.31
CA ILE A 266 -10.20 -3.94 -4.46
C ILE A 266 -9.23 -2.89 -3.90
N ALA A 267 -8.05 -3.30 -3.45
CA ALA A 267 -7.02 -2.37 -2.98
C ALA A 267 -6.63 -1.35 -4.07
N CYS A 268 -6.49 -1.78 -5.33
CA CYS A 268 -6.20 -0.88 -6.44
C CYS A 268 -7.31 0.16 -6.66
N GLU A 269 -8.57 -0.19 -6.42
CA GLU A 269 -9.71 0.74 -6.54
C GLU A 269 -9.75 1.73 -5.38
N GLU A 270 -9.64 1.23 -4.14
CA GLU A 270 -9.68 2.04 -2.92
C GLU A 270 -8.48 3.00 -2.81
N LEU A 271 -7.30 2.60 -3.31
CA LEU A 271 -6.09 3.41 -3.23
C LEU A 271 -5.94 4.44 -4.35
N ARG A 272 -6.67 4.28 -5.47
CA ARG A 272 -6.58 5.17 -6.63
C ARG A 272 -6.79 6.66 -6.31
N PRO A 273 -7.70 7.06 -5.39
CA PRO A 273 -7.88 8.47 -5.04
C PRO A 273 -6.73 9.07 -4.21
N TYR A 274 -5.90 8.24 -3.58
CA TYR A 274 -4.87 8.70 -2.64
C TYR A 274 -3.47 8.59 -3.24
N LEU A 275 -3.20 7.49 -3.93
CA LEU A 275 -1.86 7.11 -4.34
C LEU A 275 -1.59 7.56 -5.78
N GLY A 276 -0.54 8.35 -5.95
CA GLY A 276 0.07 8.60 -7.26
C GLY A 276 0.96 7.42 -7.66
N ARG A 277 2.27 7.62 -7.53
CA ARG A 277 3.28 6.58 -7.83
C ARG A 277 3.10 5.30 -7.00
N GLU A 278 2.70 5.44 -5.73
CA GLU A 278 2.54 4.33 -4.78
C GLU A 278 1.46 3.31 -5.22
N LEU A 279 0.59 3.64 -6.19
CA LEU A 279 -0.32 2.67 -6.78
C LEU A 279 0.43 1.50 -7.46
N GLY A 280 1.72 1.68 -7.77
CA GLY A 280 2.57 0.60 -8.25
C GLY A 280 2.77 -0.55 -7.26
N TRP A 281 2.63 -0.32 -5.95
CA TRP A 281 2.74 -1.39 -4.95
C TRP A 281 1.64 -2.47 -5.10
N PRO A 282 0.34 -2.15 -5.01
CA PRO A 282 -0.71 -3.16 -5.20
C PRO A 282 -0.70 -3.76 -6.62
N LEU A 283 -0.33 -2.98 -7.65
CA LEU A 283 -0.22 -3.48 -9.02
C LEU A 283 0.93 -4.49 -9.20
N THR A 284 2.05 -4.28 -8.50
CA THR A 284 3.18 -5.23 -8.51
C THR A 284 2.79 -6.52 -7.82
N GLU A 285 2.08 -6.44 -6.70
CA GLU A 285 1.58 -7.64 -6.01
C GLU A 285 0.53 -8.38 -6.86
N LEU A 286 -0.40 -7.68 -7.51
CA LEU A 286 -1.35 -8.27 -8.46
C LEU A 286 -0.61 -9.02 -9.59
N GLY A 287 0.44 -8.42 -10.14
CA GLY A 287 1.29 -9.07 -11.14
C GLY A 287 1.95 -10.35 -10.63
N ARG A 288 2.48 -10.32 -9.40
CA ARG A 288 3.07 -11.51 -8.75
C ARG A 288 2.05 -12.62 -8.51
N ILE A 289 0.85 -12.27 -8.04
CA ILE A 289 -0.26 -13.21 -7.84
C ILE A 289 -0.63 -13.89 -9.17
N ARG A 290 -0.84 -13.12 -10.23
CA ARG A 290 -1.19 -13.65 -11.55
C ARG A 290 -0.10 -14.55 -12.13
N LEU A 291 1.18 -14.18 -11.93
CA LEU A 291 2.29 -15.03 -12.34
C LEU A 291 2.30 -16.37 -11.58
N HIS A 292 2.04 -16.37 -10.27
CA HIS A 292 1.90 -17.61 -9.48
C HIS A 292 0.75 -18.49 -9.99
N ARG A 293 -0.34 -17.86 -10.46
CA ARG A 293 -1.49 -18.53 -11.09
C ARG A 293 -1.25 -18.95 -12.54
N GLY A 294 -0.08 -18.67 -13.11
CA GLY A 294 0.27 -18.98 -14.49
C GLY A 294 -0.39 -18.08 -15.53
N ASP A 295 -1.05 -17.00 -15.10
CA ASP A 295 -1.56 -15.95 -15.98
C ASP A 295 -0.43 -14.96 -16.30
N VAL A 296 0.40 -15.35 -17.27
CA VAL A 296 1.59 -14.57 -17.66
C VAL A 296 1.20 -13.25 -18.34
N GLU A 297 0.11 -13.24 -19.13
CA GLU A 297 -0.38 -12.05 -19.82
C GLU A 297 -0.96 -11.03 -18.83
N GLY A 298 -1.84 -11.47 -17.93
CA GLY A 298 -2.41 -10.59 -16.90
C GLY A 298 -1.36 -10.13 -15.88
N ALA A 299 -0.31 -10.93 -15.63
CA ALA A 299 0.84 -10.49 -14.84
C ALA A 299 1.61 -9.35 -15.52
N GLU A 300 1.88 -9.49 -16.82
CA GLU A 300 2.52 -8.45 -17.63
C GLU A 300 1.70 -7.16 -17.62
N GLU A 301 0.38 -7.26 -17.83
CA GLU A 301 -0.53 -6.11 -17.83
C GLU A 301 -0.44 -5.30 -16.53
N ALA A 302 -0.52 -5.99 -15.38
CA ALA A 302 -0.46 -5.37 -14.06
C ALA A 302 0.90 -4.70 -13.79
N LEU A 303 2.00 -5.38 -14.13
CA LEU A 303 3.36 -4.86 -13.94
C LEU A 303 3.65 -3.66 -14.87
N LEU A 304 3.14 -3.68 -16.11
CA LEU A 304 3.22 -2.53 -17.00
C LEU A 304 2.35 -1.36 -16.52
N ALA A 305 1.22 -1.64 -15.87
CA ALA A 305 0.43 -0.60 -15.20
C ALA A 305 1.20 0.03 -14.04
N ALA A 306 1.89 -0.77 -13.22
CA ALA A 306 2.78 -0.26 -12.16
C ALA A 306 3.88 0.62 -12.76
N HIS A 307 4.50 0.19 -13.88
CA HIS A 307 5.51 0.98 -14.59
C HIS A 307 4.96 2.31 -15.11
N ARG A 308 3.74 2.33 -15.68
CA ARG A 308 3.07 3.57 -16.11
C ARG A 308 2.78 4.52 -14.96
N ALA A 309 2.54 4.00 -13.75
CA ALA A 309 2.44 4.81 -12.53
C ALA A 309 3.81 5.31 -12.03
N GLY A 310 4.90 4.97 -12.70
CA GLY A 310 6.26 5.37 -12.36
C GLY A 310 6.92 4.47 -11.32
N TRP A 311 6.36 3.30 -11.01
CA TRP A 311 6.95 2.30 -10.12
C TRP A 311 7.93 1.40 -10.88
N ASP A 312 8.95 0.87 -10.21
CA ASP A 312 9.83 -0.12 -10.81
C ASP A 312 9.18 -1.52 -10.72
N PRO A 313 8.81 -2.15 -11.85
CA PRO A 313 8.15 -3.45 -11.83
C PRO A 313 9.12 -4.63 -11.62
N GLN A 314 10.42 -4.38 -11.36
CA GLN A 314 11.40 -5.43 -11.12
C GLN A 314 11.31 -6.01 -9.70
N PRO A 315 11.55 -7.33 -9.51
CA PRO A 315 11.93 -8.34 -10.52
C PRO A 315 10.75 -8.89 -11.34
N GLY A 316 9.51 -8.53 -11.01
CA GLY A 316 8.30 -9.15 -11.57
C GLY A 316 8.28 -9.19 -13.10
N LEU A 317 8.61 -8.08 -13.76
CA LEU A 317 8.60 -8.02 -15.22
C LEU A 317 9.69 -8.91 -15.85
N SER A 318 10.85 -9.06 -15.22
CA SER A 318 11.87 -10.01 -15.68
C SER A 318 11.43 -11.47 -15.51
N LEU A 319 10.69 -11.79 -14.44
CA LEU A 319 10.14 -13.13 -14.23
C LEU A 319 9.04 -13.45 -15.24
N VAL A 320 8.25 -12.46 -15.67
CA VAL A 320 7.33 -12.59 -16.81
C VAL A 320 8.09 -12.92 -18.10
N ARG A 321 9.16 -12.17 -18.42
CA ARG A 321 10.00 -12.45 -19.61
C ARG A 321 10.60 -13.85 -19.57
N LEU A 322 11.08 -14.29 -18.40
CA LEU A 322 11.57 -15.64 -18.21
C LEU A 322 10.48 -16.69 -18.46
N ALA A 323 9.26 -16.47 -17.96
CA ALA A 323 8.13 -17.36 -18.18
C ALA A 323 7.70 -17.44 -19.66
N GLN A 324 7.92 -16.36 -20.43
CA GLN A 324 7.73 -16.32 -21.88
C GLN A 324 8.87 -16.98 -22.69
N GLY A 325 9.95 -17.40 -22.01
CA GLY A 325 11.15 -17.95 -22.64
C GLY A 325 12.16 -16.91 -23.13
N ASP A 326 11.93 -15.62 -22.89
CA ASP A 326 12.87 -14.53 -23.21
C ASP A 326 13.90 -14.36 -22.09
N VAL A 327 14.78 -15.36 -21.99
CA VAL A 327 15.85 -15.43 -20.99
C VAL A 327 16.81 -14.25 -21.09
N ALA A 328 17.16 -13.83 -22.33
CA ALA A 328 18.14 -12.78 -22.56
C ALA A 328 17.66 -11.43 -22.02
N THR A 329 16.41 -11.05 -22.31
CA THR A 329 15.81 -9.82 -21.78
C THR A 329 15.64 -9.87 -20.27
N ALA A 330 15.20 -11.02 -19.73
CA ALA A 330 15.05 -11.19 -18.29
C ALA A 330 16.39 -10.97 -17.55
N ALA A 331 17.47 -11.63 -17.98
CA ALA A 331 18.79 -11.47 -17.38
C ALA A 331 19.36 -10.06 -17.55
N ALA A 332 19.17 -9.43 -18.72
CA ALA A 332 19.60 -8.05 -18.94
C ALA A 332 18.89 -7.06 -18.02
N ALA A 333 17.57 -7.19 -17.86
CA ALA A 333 16.78 -6.29 -17.03
C ALA A 333 17.10 -6.42 -15.53
N ILE A 334 17.30 -7.65 -15.01
CA ILE A 334 17.74 -7.83 -13.61
C ILE A 334 19.14 -7.25 -13.39
N ARG A 335 20.08 -7.47 -14.32
CA ARG A 335 21.42 -6.87 -14.23
C ARG A 335 21.36 -5.35 -14.19
N ASP A 336 20.53 -4.74 -15.03
CA ASP A 336 20.32 -3.30 -15.06
C ASP A 336 19.74 -2.80 -13.72
N ALA A 337 18.69 -3.44 -13.21
CA ALA A 337 18.08 -3.07 -11.94
C ALA A 337 19.05 -3.16 -10.74
N LEU A 338 19.93 -4.17 -10.72
CA LEU A 338 20.96 -4.33 -9.69
C LEU A 338 22.13 -3.35 -9.83
N ALA A 339 22.49 -2.96 -11.05
CA ALA A 339 23.57 -2.01 -11.34
C ALA A 339 23.14 -0.55 -11.20
N HIS A 340 21.86 -0.28 -11.48
CA HIS A 340 21.24 1.04 -11.49
C HIS A 340 19.98 1.03 -10.62
N PRO A 341 20.11 0.80 -9.30
CA PRO A 341 18.95 0.71 -8.41
C PRO A 341 18.17 2.01 -8.42
N VAL A 342 16.85 1.90 -8.59
CA VAL A 342 15.96 3.06 -8.58
C VAL A 342 15.83 3.58 -7.15
N ARG A 343 16.08 4.88 -6.95
CA ARG A 343 15.95 5.57 -5.67
C ARG A 343 14.52 6.05 -5.44
N LEU A 344 13.57 5.11 -5.46
CA LEU A 344 12.17 5.40 -5.15
C LEU A 344 11.95 5.44 -3.64
N PRO A 345 11.19 6.42 -3.11
CA PRO A 345 10.59 6.28 -1.80
C PRO A 345 9.74 5.01 -1.77
N TRP A 346 10.06 4.07 -0.88
CA TRP A 346 9.30 2.84 -0.71
C TRP A 346 9.17 2.49 0.76
N LYS A 347 7.92 2.33 1.21
CA LYS A 347 7.60 2.06 2.61
C LYS A 347 7.98 0.67 3.09
N GLU A 348 7.90 -0.39 2.30
CA GLU A 348 8.28 -1.73 2.77
C GLU A 348 9.80 -1.90 2.81
N ARG A 349 10.48 -1.51 1.72
CA ARG A 349 11.94 -1.59 1.59
C ARG A 349 12.48 -0.27 1.06
N PRO A 350 12.95 0.64 1.94
CA PRO A 350 13.58 1.89 1.51
C PRO A 350 14.72 1.66 0.51
N PRO A 351 15.19 2.68 -0.22
CA PRO A 351 16.30 2.51 -1.14
C PRO A 351 17.64 2.29 -0.41
N ASP A 352 18.66 1.88 -1.19
CA ASP A 352 20.07 1.80 -0.76
C ASP A 352 20.33 0.83 0.42
N ASN A 353 19.64 -0.32 0.49
CA ASN A 353 19.93 -1.38 1.47
C ASN A 353 19.87 -2.81 0.91
N ASP A 354 20.44 -3.75 1.67
CA ASP A 354 20.58 -5.16 1.30
C ASP A 354 19.22 -5.86 1.12
N LEU A 355 18.22 -5.57 1.96
CA LEU A 355 16.90 -6.19 1.89
C LEU A 355 16.16 -5.85 0.59
N GLN A 356 16.33 -4.62 0.09
CA GLN A 356 15.78 -4.20 -1.21
C GLN A 356 16.32 -5.07 -2.36
N ARG A 357 17.57 -5.54 -2.25
CA ARG A 357 18.26 -6.30 -3.31
C ARG A 357 17.85 -7.77 -3.34
N VAL A 358 17.37 -8.33 -2.25
CA VAL A 358 17.06 -9.77 -2.12
C VAL A 358 16.19 -10.30 -3.27
N PRO A 359 15.01 -9.71 -3.59
CA PRO A 359 14.17 -10.24 -4.67
C PRO A 359 14.85 -10.18 -6.04
N LEU A 360 15.67 -9.16 -6.29
CA LEU A 360 16.44 -9.01 -7.52
C LEU A 360 17.56 -10.06 -7.61
N LEU A 361 18.25 -10.35 -6.50
CA LEU A 361 19.29 -11.38 -6.43
C LEU A 361 18.70 -12.79 -6.61
N GLU A 362 17.54 -13.07 -6.02
CA GLU A 362 16.81 -14.34 -6.24
C GLU A 362 16.45 -14.53 -7.71
N ALA A 363 15.97 -13.47 -8.38
CA ALA A 363 15.70 -13.47 -9.81
C ALA A 363 16.99 -13.55 -10.65
N GLN A 364 18.10 -12.97 -10.20
CA GLN A 364 19.40 -13.05 -10.87
C GLN A 364 19.91 -14.50 -10.91
N VAL A 365 19.83 -15.24 -9.79
CA VAL A 365 20.21 -16.66 -9.78
C VAL A 365 19.42 -17.45 -10.82
N LEU A 366 18.10 -17.21 -10.93
CA LEU A 366 17.25 -17.90 -11.91
C LEU A 366 17.60 -17.54 -13.35
N THR A 367 17.66 -16.24 -13.65
CA THR A 367 17.82 -15.74 -15.02
C THR A 367 19.23 -16.00 -15.56
N GLU A 368 20.28 -15.86 -14.74
CA GLU A 368 21.66 -16.11 -15.16
C GLU A 368 21.95 -17.60 -15.34
N LEU A 369 21.38 -18.48 -14.49
CA LEU A 369 21.48 -19.93 -14.73
C LEU A 369 20.78 -20.34 -16.02
N ALA A 370 19.61 -19.77 -16.32
CA ALA A 370 18.93 -20.00 -17.59
C ALA A 370 19.73 -19.46 -18.79
N ALA A 371 20.46 -18.35 -18.62
CA ALA A 371 21.33 -17.77 -19.63
C ALA A 371 22.69 -18.48 -19.77
N GLY A 372 23.05 -19.35 -18.80
CA GLY A 372 24.34 -20.04 -18.73
C GLY A 372 25.49 -19.25 -18.08
N ASP A 373 25.22 -18.08 -17.47
CA ASP A 373 26.22 -17.29 -16.72
C ASP A 373 26.28 -17.75 -15.25
N VAL A 374 26.91 -18.91 -15.04
CA VAL A 374 27.02 -19.56 -13.72
C VAL A 374 27.82 -18.72 -12.72
N ASP A 375 28.84 -17.99 -13.17
CA ASP A 375 29.68 -17.18 -12.28
C ASP A 375 28.89 -16.02 -11.68
N ARG A 376 28.07 -15.35 -12.48
CA ARG A 376 27.23 -14.25 -12.00
C ARG A 376 26.10 -14.76 -11.10
N ALA A 377 25.50 -15.91 -11.43
CA ALA A 377 24.55 -16.59 -10.54
C ALA A 377 25.19 -16.94 -9.19
N ARG A 378 26.46 -17.38 -9.18
CA ARG A 378 27.20 -17.70 -7.96
C ARG A 378 27.42 -16.47 -7.08
N SER A 379 27.77 -15.32 -7.67
CA SER A 379 27.90 -14.07 -6.94
C SER A 379 26.60 -13.65 -6.29
N ALA A 380 25.47 -13.74 -7.00
CA ALA A 380 24.16 -13.43 -6.47
C ALA A 380 23.76 -14.35 -5.30
N ALA A 381 23.99 -15.66 -5.45
CA ALA A 381 23.73 -16.63 -4.39
C ALA A 381 24.58 -16.37 -3.14
N ALA A 382 25.86 -16.02 -3.30
CA ALA A 382 26.75 -15.69 -2.18
C ALA A 382 26.28 -14.42 -1.43
N GLU A 383 25.81 -13.41 -2.16
CA GLU A 383 25.26 -12.20 -1.54
C GLU A 383 23.98 -12.49 -0.74
N LEU A 384 23.07 -13.32 -1.27
CA LEU A 384 21.88 -13.78 -0.54
C LEU A 384 22.23 -14.50 0.76
N GLU A 385 23.28 -15.32 0.78
CA GLU A 385 23.73 -16.01 2.00
C GLU A 385 24.23 -15.02 3.07
N VAL A 386 24.96 -13.98 2.66
CA VAL A 386 25.42 -12.91 3.56
C VAL A 386 24.24 -12.13 4.14
N THR A 387 23.28 -11.74 3.29
CA THR A 387 22.07 -11.03 3.72
C THR A 387 21.25 -11.90 4.67
N ALA A 388 21.01 -13.17 4.34
CA ALA A 388 20.27 -14.09 5.21
C ALA A 388 20.93 -14.26 6.58
N ALA A 389 22.26 -14.38 6.64
CA ALA A 389 23.00 -14.46 7.90
C ALA A 389 22.93 -13.17 8.72
N ARG A 390 22.94 -12.00 8.06
CA ARG A 390 22.86 -10.70 8.72
C ARG A 390 21.50 -10.47 9.39
N TYR A 391 20.41 -10.80 8.70
CA TYR A 391 19.05 -10.47 9.17
C TYR A 391 18.35 -11.62 9.89
N GLY A 392 18.80 -12.87 9.71
CA GLY A 392 18.33 -14.01 10.49
C GLY A 392 16.85 -14.39 10.30
N SER A 393 16.20 -13.96 9.22
CA SER A 393 14.84 -14.40 8.87
C SER A 393 14.85 -15.82 8.29
N THR A 394 13.88 -16.64 8.70
CA THR A 394 13.65 -17.98 8.16
C THR A 394 13.39 -17.96 6.65
N ALA A 395 12.67 -16.96 6.15
CA ALA A 395 12.37 -16.84 4.72
C ALA A 395 13.61 -16.45 3.91
N LEU A 396 14.44 -15.53 4.41
CA LEU A 396 15.70 -15.18 3.77
C LEU A 396 16.65 -16.38 3.72
N ALA A 397 16.72 -17.16 4.81
CA ALA A 397 17.49 -18.39 4.85
C ALA A 397 16.97 -19.44 3.85
N ALA A 398 15.64 -19.54 3.68
CA ALA A 398 15.02 -20.46 2.72
C ALA A 398 15.34 -20.06 1.26
N GLY A 399 15.27 -18.77 0.93
CA GLY A 399 15.67 -18.23 -0.37
C GLY A 399 17.14 -18.49 -0.67
N ALA A 400 18.04 -18.21 0.28
CA ALA A 400 19.47 -18.49 0.16
C ALA A 400 19.78 -19.99 0.02
N ALA A 401 19.09 -20.86 0.76
CA ALA A 401 19.23 -22.32 0.63
C ALA A 401 18.79 -22.81 -0.76
N LEU A 402 17.71 -22.26 -1.31
CA LEU A 402 17.25 -22.59 -2.66
C LEU A 402 18.23 -22.10 -3.74
N ALA A 403 18.76 -20.88 -3.60
CA ALA A 403 19.80 -20.36 -4.50
C ALA A 403 21.06 -21.26 -4.46
N ARG A 404 21.51 -21.65 -3.27
CA ARG A 404 22.61 -22.59 -3.07
C ARG A 404 22.35 -23.94 -3.75
N ALA A 405 21.14 -24.49 -3.61
CA ALA A 405 20.78 -25.76 -4.24
C ALA A 405 20.88 -25.70 -5.78
N ARG A 406 20.40 -24.62 -6.39
CA ARG A 406 20.50 -24.39 -7.83
C ARG A 406 21.95 -24.27 -8.30
N MET A 407 22.80 -23.58 -7.52
CA MET A 407 24.23 -23.52 -7.81
C MET A 407 24.90 -24.88 -7.74
N ARG A 408 24.56 -25.71 -6.74
CA ARG A 408 25.09 -27.08 -6.63
C ARG A 408 24.68 -27.97 -7.80
N LEU A 409 23.46 -27.82 -8.31
CA LEU A 409 23.03 -28.49 -9.54
C LEU A 409 23.87 -28.06 -10.75
N ALA A 410 24.10 -26.75 -10.90
CA ALA A 410 24.93 -26.22 -11.98
C ALA A 410 26.38 -26.72 -11.91
N ASP A 411 26.90 -26.93 -10.69
CA ASP A 411 28.24 -27.49 -10.43
C ASP A 411 28.31 -29.02 -10.61
N GLY A 412 27.17 -29.70 -10.84
CA GLY A 412 27.10 -31.16 -10.88
C GLY A 412 27.20 -31.85 -9.51
N ASP A 413 27.12 -31.09 -8.41
CA ASP A 413 27.10 -31.60 -7.04
C ASP A 413 25.67 -32.00 -6.62
N ALA A 414 25.21 -33.15 -7.11
CA ALA A 414 23.86 -33.64 -6.84
C ALA A 414 23.58 -33.86 -5.33
N VAL A 415 24.59 -34.28 -4.56
CA VAL A 415 24.45 -34.53 -3.11
C VAL A 415 24.30 -33.21 -2.36
N GLY A 416 25.14 -32.21 -2.67
CA GLY A 416 25.02 -30.87 -2.11
C GLY A 416 23.70 -30.20 -2.50
N ALA A 417 23.24 -30.42 -3.73
CA ALA A 417 21.94 -29.93 -4.20
C ALA A 417 20.77 -30.55 -3.44
N GLU A 418 20.78 -31.88 -3.20
CA GLU A 418 19.77 -32.58 -2.41
C GLU A 418 19.69 -32.02 -0.98
N LEU A 419 20.83 -31.83 -0.32
CA LEU A 419 20.88 -31.30 1.04
C LEU A 419 20.30 -29.88 1.11
N ALA A 420 20.76 -28.98 0.24
CA ALA A 420 20.35 -27.58 0.24
C ALA A 420 18.87 -27.40 -0.15
N SER A 421 18.37 -28.17 -1.13
CA SER A 421 16.97 -28.10 -1.53
C SER A 421 16.03 -28.73 -0.49
N THR A 422 16.46 -29.80 0.19
CA THR A 422 15.72 -30.36 1.34
C THR A 422 15.56 -29.32 2.45
N GLU A 423 16.63 -28.57 2.76
CA GLU A 423 16.57 -27.50 3.74
C GLU A 423 15.62 -26.36 3.30
N ALA A 424 15.68 -25.94 2.05
CA ALA A 424 14.75 -24.94 1.50
C ALA A 424 13.29 -25.41 1.58
N VAL A 425 13.00 -26.67 1.22
CA VAL A 425 11.66 -27.27 1.36
C VAL A 425 11.20 -27.24 2.81
N ARG A 426 12.07 -27.61 3.75
CA ARG A 426 11.75 -27.62 5.19
C ARG A 426 11.42 -26.22 5.71
N LEU A 427 12.25 -25.23 5.39
CA LEU A 427 12.08 -23.85 5.83
C LEU A 427 10.81 -23.22 5.24
N TRP A 428 10.57 -23.34 3.93
CA TRP A 428 9.34 -22.83 3.31
C TRP A 428 8.08 -23.55 3.81
N SER A 429 8.17 -24.85 4.12
CA SER A 429 7.06 -25.58 4.74
C SER A 429 6.78 -25.09 6.16
N GLN A 430 7.83 -24.81 6.95
CA GLN A 430 7.71 -24.29 8.31
C GLN A 430 7.04 -22.91 8.32
N ILE A 431 7.39 -22.05 7.36
CA ILE A 431 6.76 -20.75 7.17
C ILE A 431 5.30 -20.91 6.77
N GLY A 432 4.92 -21.98 6.06
CA GLY A 432 3.58 -22.11 5.48
C GLY A 432 3.46 -21.37 4.14
N ALA A 433 4.50 -21.45 3.32
CA ALA A 433 4.57 -20.87 1.97
C ALA A 433 4.50 -21.99 0.91
N PRO A 434 3.30 -22.50 0.58
CA PRO A 434 3.16 -23.69 -0.27
C PRO A 434 3.72 -23.51 -1.68
N TYR A 435 3.53 -22.33 -2.30
CA TYR A 435 4.05 -22.08 -3.65
C TYR A 435 5.59 -22.13 -3.67
N GLU A 436 6.23 -21.41 -2.76
CA GLU A 436 7.69 -21.38 -2.58
C GLU A 436 8.24 -22.78 -2.22
N THR A 437 7.50 -23.54 -1.40
CA THR A 437 7.81 -24.95 -1.11
C THR A 437 7.77 -25.80 -2.38
N ALA A 438 6.76 -25.65 -3.23
CA ALA A 438 6.63 -26.38 -4.48
C ALA A 438 7.76 -26.04 -5.48
N VAL A 439 8.18 -24.77 -5.52
CA VAL A 439 9.37 -24.34 -6.28
C VAL A 439 10.63 -25.03 -5.75
N ALA A 440 10.84 -25.08 -4.43
CA ALA A 440 11.98 -25.77 -3.84
C ALA A 440 11.96 -27.29 -4.09
N ARG A 441 10.78 -27.93 -4.05
CA ARG A 441 10.60 -29.35 -4.39
C ARG A 441 10.94 -29.67 -5.85
N THR A 442 10.72 -28.73 -6.76
CA THR A 442 11.11 -28.90 -8.17
C THR A 442 12.64 -29.01 -8.28
N THR A 443 13.38 -28.12 -7.62
CA THR A 443 14.85 -28.20 -7.52
C THR A 443 15.32 -29.50 -6.84
N LEU A 444 14.62 -29.94 -5.79
CA LEU A 444 14.93 -31.21 -5.12
C LEU A 444 14.71 -32.42 -6.05
N ALA A 445 13.67 -32.40 -6.87
CA ALA A 445 13.45 -33.42 -7.87
C ALA A 445 14.57 -33.46 -8.92
N ASP A 446 15.07 -32.31 -9.34
CA ASP A 446 16.20 -32.22 -10.26
C ASP A 446 17.48 -32.78 -9.62
N ALA A 447 17.70 -32.52 -8.33
CA ALA A 447 18.81 -33.12 -7.56
C ALA A 447 18.70 -34.64 -7.47
N HIS A 448 17.50 -35.18 -7.23
CA HIS A 448 17.26 -36.63 -7.26
C HIS A 448 17.45 -37.23 -8.65
N THR A 449 17.08 -36.51 -9.71
CA THR A 449 17.32 -36.95 -11.08
C THR A 449 18.83 -37.01 -11.36
N ALA A 450 19.58 -35.97 -10.96
CA ALA A 450 21.03 -35.91 -11.11
C ALA A 450 21.78 -37.00 -10.31
N SER A 451 21.23 -37.46 -9.18
CA SER A 451 21.76 -38.59 -8.41
C SER A 451 21.26 -39.97 -8.87
N GLY A 452 20.44 -40.04 -9.92
CA GLY A 452 19.89 -41.27 -10.49
C GLY A 452 18.72 -41.88 -9.70
N ASN A 453 18.14 -41.14 -8.76
CA ASN A 453 17.01 -41.56 -7.94
C ASN A 453 15.66 -41.11 -8.52
N GLU A 454 15.29 -41.69 -9.66
CA GLU A 454 14.07 -41.35 -10.40
C GLU A 454 12.78 -41.50 -9.58
N HIS A 455 12.74 -42.47 -8.67
CA HIS A 455 11.58 -42.68 -7.81
C HIS A 455 11.33 -41.49 -6.89
N ARG A 456 12.37 -41.00 -6.19
CA ARG A 456 12.25 -39.82 -5.34
C ARG A 456 11.99 -38.55 -6.16
N ALA A 457 12.64 -38.42 -7.31
CA ALA A 457 12.39 -37.31 -8.23
C ALA A 457 10.92 -37.23 -8.68
N ALA A 458 10.32 -38.37 -9.04
CA ALA A 458 8.91 -38.44 -9.42
C ALA A 458 7.96 -38.10 -8.26
N LEU A 459 8.30 -38.48 -7.03
CA LEU A 459 7.52 -38.13 -5.84
C LEU A 459 7.51 -36.61 -5.62
N GLU A 460 8.67 -35.97 -5.64
CA GLU A 460 8.78 -34.53 -5.43
C GLU A 460 8.11 -33.71 -6.53
N ARG A 461 8.26 -34.11 -7.81
CA ARG A 461 7.54 -33.49 -8.93
C ARG A 461 6.03 -33.57 -8.75
N ARG A 462 5.50 -34.74 -8.33
CA ARG A 462 4.07 -34.92 -8.11
C ARG A 462 3.57 -34.04 -6.97
N SER A 463 4.31 -33.96 -5.86
CA SER A 463 3.98 -33.09 -4.73
C SER A 463 3.95 -31.61 -5.13
N ALA A 464 4.95 -31.14 -5.90
CA ALA A 464 4.97 -29.77 -6.41
C ALA A 464 3.79 -29.49 -7.36
N GLN A 465 3.48 -30.42 -8.27
CA GLN A 465 2.39 -30.27 -9.23
C GLN A 465 1.02 -30.14 -8.57
N VAL A 466 0.75 -30.88 -7.49
CA VAL A 466 -0.51 -30.77 -6.73
C VAL A 466 -0.68 -29.35 -6.19
N VAL A 467 0.38 -28.78 -5.60
CA VAL A 467 0.34 -27.43 -5.06
C VAL A 467 0.19 -26.39 -6.16
N PHE A 468 0.96 -26.49 -7.25
CA PHE A 468 0.80 -25.57 -8.37
C PHE A 468 -0.59 -25.65 -8.98
N ALA A 469 -1.20 -26.84 -9.09
CA ALA A 469 -2.57 -26.97 -9.56
C ALA A 469 -3.57 -26.31 -8.62
N ALA A 470 -3.39 -26.42 -7.29
CA ALA A 470 -4.24 -25.75 -6.31
C ALA A 470 -4.10 -24.22 -6.37
N VAL A 471 -2.88 -23.69 -6.49
CA VAL A 471 -2.63 -22.24 -6.63
C VAL A 471 -3.23 -21.68 -7.92
N ARG A 472 -3.15 -22.43 -9.03
CA ARG A 472 -3.74 -22.03 -10.32
C ARG A 472 -5.26 -22.18 -10.37
N ALA A 473 -5.84 -23.02 -9.51
CA ALA A 473 -7.26 -23.23 -9.52
C ALA A 473 -7.98 -21.90 -9.33
N ALA A 474 -8.97 -21.64 -10.18
CA ALA A 474 -9.96 -20.62 -9.89
C ALA A 474 -10.60 -20.92 -8.53
N PRO A 475 -11.13 -19.91 -7.81
CA PRO A 475 -11.82 -20.18 -6.56
C PRO A 475 -12.88 -21.23 -6.82
N SER A 476 -12.69 -22.41 -6.23
CA SER A 476 -13.75 -23.39 -6.20
C SER A 476 -14.78 -22.79 -5.27
N VAL A 477 -15.94 -22.42 -5.82
CA VAL A 477 -17.13 -22.13 -5.01
C VAL A 477 -17.53 -23.47 -4.39
N VAL A 478 -16.82 -23.89 -3.36
CA VAL A 478 -17.21 -24.99 -2.48
C VAL A 478 -18.01 -24.31 -1.38
N PRO A 479 -19.33 -24.55 -1.28
CA PRO A 479 -20.07 -24.14 -0.10
C PRO A 479 -19.39 -24.75 1.11
N SER A 480 -18.98 -23.90 2.06
CA SER A 480 -18.37 -24.33 3.32
C SER A 480 -19.35 -25.25 4.07
N GLU A 481 -19.03 -26.54 4.11
CA GLU A 481 -19.71 -27.51 4.96
C GLU A 481 -19.28 -27.26 6.42
N ASN A 482 -20.05 -26.48 7.14
CA ASN A 482 -20.19 -26.58 8.59
C ASN A 482 -21.51 -25.94 9.04
N GLY A 483 -22.55 -26.77 9.11
CA GLY A 483 -23.87 -26.42 9.60
C GLY A 483 -24.80 -27.60 9.47
N ALA A 484 -24.76 -28.50 10.46
CA ALA A 484 -25.69 -29.62 10.54
C ALA A 484 -27.14 -29.11 10.68
N GLY A 485 -28.00 -29.58 9.80
CA GLY A 485 -29.46 -29.57 9.95
C GLY A 485 -30.18 -28.40 9.28
N ASP A 486 -30.48 -28.53 7.99
CA ASP A 486 -31.86 -28.79 7.54
C ASP A 486 -31.90 -29.00 6.02
N GLU A 487 -32.83 -29.84 5.58
CA GLU A 487 -33.06 -30.25 4.18
C GLU A 487 -33.16 -29.05 3.22
N TYR A 488 -32.35 -29.02 2.16
CA TYR A 488 -32.59 -28.11 1.02
C TYR A 488 -33.69 -28.69 0.11
N PRO A 489 -34.84 -28.02 -0.08
CA PRO A 489 -35.68 -28.25 -1.23
C PRO A 489 -35.19 -27.40 -2.42
N ALA A 490 -35.33 -27.99 -3.60
CA ALA A 490 -35.10 -27.48 -4.96
C ALA A 490 -35.04 -25.95 -5.17
N VAL A 491 -34.04 -25.56 -5.97
CA VAL A 491 -33.82 -24.24 -6.60
C VAL A 491 -35.15 -23.56 -6.98
N GLY A 492 -35.56 -22.58 -6.17
CA GLY A 492 -36.63 -21.66 -6.51
C GLY A 492 -36.12 -20.62 -7.50
N ALA A 493 -36.82 -20.46 -8.63
CA ALA A 493 -36.53 -19.38 -9.58
C ALA A 493 -36.64 -18.02 -8.87
N GLY A 494 -35.57 -17.22 -8.92
CA GLY A 494 -35.58 -15.88 -8.37
C GLY A 494 -36.66 -15.01 -9.03
N VAL A 495 -37.34 -14.19 -8.24
CA VAL A 495 -38.38 -13.26 -8.73
C VAL A 495 -37.81 -11.85 -8.68
N PHE A 496 -37.84 -11.12 -9.79
CA PHE A 496 -37.51 -9.70 -9.83
C PHE A 496 -38.66 -8.97 -10.53
N ARG A 497 -39.60 -8.42 -9.74
CA ARG A 497 -40.88 -7.92 -10.26
C ARG A 497 -41.19 -6.53 -9.74
N HIS A 498 -41.59 -5.64 -10.64
CA HIS A 498 -42.08 -4.31 -10.30
C HIS A 498 -43.59 -4.35 -10.00
N GLU A 499 -43.99 -3.81 -8.85
CA GLU A 499 -45.37 -3.76 -8.34
C GLU A 499 -45.70 -2.37 -7.79
N GLY A 500 -46.19 -1.49 -8.66
CA GLY A 500 -46.59 -0.14 -8.24
C GLY A 500 -45.39 0.74 -7.94
N ASP A 501 -45.21 1.11 -6.66
CA ASP A 501 -44.10 1.96 -6.18
C ASP A 501 -42.93 1.15 -5.58
N TYR A 502 -42.98 -0.19 -5.69
CA TYR A 502 -42.01 -1.11 -5.09
C TYR A 502 -41.60 -2.24 -6.05
N TRP A 503 -40.42 -2.78 -5.82
CA TRP A 503 -39.89 -3.99 -6.46
C TRP A 503 -39.88 -5.13 -5.46
N THR A 504 -40.45 -6.28 -5.86
CA THR A 504 -40.33 -7.54 -5.14
C THR A 504 -39.14 -8.31 -5.69
N VAL A 505 -38.12 -8.52 -4.85
CA VAL A 505 -36.94 -9.33 -5.16
C VAL A 505 -36.98 -10.58 -4.29
N VAL A 506 -37.15 -11.75 -4.90
CA VAL A 506 -37.01 -13.06 -4.26
C VAL A 506 -35.76 -13.71 -4.80
N PHE A 507 -34.79 -13.97 -3.95
CA PHE A 507 -33.58 -14.69 -4.33
C PHE A 507 -33.09 -15.48 -3.13
N ASP A 508 -32.75 -16.76 -3.36
CA ASP A 508 -32.20 -17.65 -2.33
C ASP A 508 -33.01 -17.65 -1.02
N GLY A 509 -34.34 -17.85 -1.15
CA GLY A 509 -35.27 -17.88 -0.02
C GLY A 509 -35.56 -16.51 0.63
N SER A 510 -34.83 -15.46 0.26
CA SER A 510 -35.01 -14.11 0.82
C SER A 510 -35.94 -13.28 -0.06
N THR A 511 -36.93 -12.63 0.55
CA THR A 511 -37.82 -11.68 -0.13
C THR A 511 -37.60 -10.28 0.40
N VAL A 512 -37.27 -9.34 -0.48
CA VAL A 512 -37.08 -7.92 -0.14
C VAL A 512 -37.98 -7.06 -1.01
N HIS A 513 -38.60 -6.05 -0.40
CA HIS A 513 -39.34 -5.01 -1.10
C HIS A 513 -38.51 -3.72 -1.12
N VAL A 514 -38.08 -3.32 -2.31
CA VAL A 514 -37.28 -2.10 -2.52
C VAL A 514 -38.18 -1.04 -3.12
N ARG A 515 -38.10 0.21 -2.65
CA ARG A 515 -38.83 1.31 -3.28
C ARG A 515 -38.37 1.49 -4.73
N ASP A 516 -39.24 1.96 -5.61
CA ASP A 516 -38.88 2.21 -7.00
C ASP A 516 -37.74 3.25 -7.11
N LEU A 517 -36.62 2.80 -7.69
CA LEU A 517 -35.36 3.55 -7.83
C LEU A 517 -34.82 3.33 -9.24
N LYS A 518 -34.15 4.34 -9.82
CA LYS A 518 -33.56 4.24 -11.17
C LYS A 518 -32.67 3.00 -11.34
N GLY A 519 -31.90 2.65 -10.31
CA GLY A 519 -31.05 1.45 -10.29
C GLY A 519 -31.82 0.14 -10.47
N MET A 520 -33.04 0.04 -9.96
CA MET A 520 -33.87 -1.17 -10.08
C MET A 520 -34.32 -1.41 -11.53
N HIS A 521 -34.53 -0.34 -12.30
CA HIS A 521 -34.82 -0.44 -13.73
C HIS A 521 -33.61 -0.87 -14.56
N HIS A 522 -32.40 -0.43 -14.18
CA HIS A 522 -31.18 -0.92 -14.82
C HIS A 522 -31.01 -2.43 -14.58
N LEU A 523 -31.19 -2.87 -13.34
CA LEU A 523 -31.16 -4.29 -12.98
C LEU A 523 -32.21 -5.10 -13.73
N ALA A 524 -33.45 -4.60 -13.84
CA ALA A 524 -34.49 -5.26 -14.64
C ALA A 524 -34.09 -5.45 -16.10
N ARG A 525 -33.39 -4.46 -16.68
CA ARG A 525 -32.94 -4.51 -18.08
C ARG A 525 -31.82 -5.52 -18.27
N LEU A 526 -30.85 -5.54 -17.36
CA LEU A 526 -29.73 -6.48 -17.39
C LEU A 526 -30.19 -7.92 -17.15
N LEU A 527 -31.14 -8.13 -16.23
CA LEU A 527 -31.71 -9.45 -15.96
C LEU A 527 -32.60 -9.97 -17.09
N ALA A 528 -33.17 -9.09 -17.91
CA ALA A 528 -33.96 -9.48 -19.08
C ALA A 528 -33.10 -10.00 -20.24
N ASP A 529 -31.84 -9.55 -20.34
CA ASP A 529 -30.90 -9.90 -21.40
C ASP A 529 -29.53 -10.37 -20.82
N PRO A 530 -29.45 -11.48 -20.07
CA PRO A 530 -28.21 -11.90 -19.41
C PRO A 530 -27.05 -12.13 -20.41
N GLY A 531 -25.88 -11.59 -20.10
CA GLY A 531 -24.66 -11.74 -20.92
C GLY A 531 -24.60 -10.85 -22.18
N ARG A 532 -25.56 -9.94 -22.37
CA ARG A 532 -25.55 -8.95 -23.43
C ARG A 532 -24.93 -7.63 -22.96
N GLU A 533 -24.02 -7.08 -23.75
CA GLU A 533 -23.49 -5.73 -23.51
C GLU A 533 -24.53 -4.65 -23.82
N HIS A 534 -24.67 -3.68 -22.93
CA HIS A 534 -25.59 -2.55 -23.07
C HIS A 534 -24.81 -1.23 -23.02
N HIS A 535 -25.06 -0.34 -23.98
CA HIS A 535 -24.46 0.99 -23.96
C HIS A 535 -25.06 1.85 -22.83
N VAL A 536 -24.22 2.54 -22.05
CA VAL A 536 -24.64 3.18 -20.80
C VAL A 536 -25.76 4.22 -20.98
N LEU A 537 -25.73 4.95 -22.10
CA LEU A 537 -26.78 5.95 -22.41
C LEU A 537 -28.14 5.30 -22.74
N GLU A 538 -28.17 4.08 -23.24
CA GLU A 538 -29.43 3.35 -23.50
C GLU A 538 -30.05 2.84 -22.19
N LEU A 539 -29.22 2.39 -21.25
CA LEU A 539 -29.65 1.99 -19.91
C LEU A 539 -30.26 3.17 -19.13
N VAL A 540 -29.64 4.35 -19.24
CA VAL A 540 -30.12 5.58 -18.61
C VAL A 540 -31.42 6.08 -19.25
N ALA A 541 -31.47 6.17 -20.60
CA ALA A 541 -32.67 6.63 -21.30
C ALA A 541 -33.90 5.73 -21.04
N ALA A 542 -33.71 4.40 -20.99
CA ALA A 542 -34.79 3.45 -20.72
C ALA A 542 -35.36 3.54 -19.29
N ALA A 543 -34.55 3.98 -18.32
CA ALA A 543 -35.00 4.21 -16.95
C ALA A 543 -35.76 5.55 -16.79
N GLU A 544 -35.51 6.52 -17.67
CA GLU A 544 -36.15 7.84 -17.62
C GLU A 544 -37.50 7.89 -18.35
N ASP A 545 -37.70 7.06 -19.38
CA ASP A 545 -38.90 7.08 -20.23
C ASP A 545 -40.16 6.48 -19.56
N ARG A 546 -40.02 5.77 -18.43
CA ARG A 546 -41.15 5.09 -17.73
C ARG A 546 -41.56 5.71 -16.39
N GLY A 547 -40.78 6.63 -15.84
CA GLY A 547 -41.15 7.41 -14.65
C GLY A 547 -42.20 8.50 -14.90
N ARG A 548 -42.60 8.72 -16.15
CA ARG A 548 -43.59 9.73 -16.54
C ARG A 548 -44.98 9.11 -16.72
N ARG A 549 -45.80 9.15 -15.68
CA ARG A 549 -47.26 8.96 -15.83
C ARG A 549 -47.80 9.97 -16.86
N PRO A 550 -48.54 9.55 -17.89
CA PRO A 550 -49.17 10.48 -18.81
C PRO A 550 -50.44 11.03 -18.16
N ASP A 551 -50.35 12.19 -17.51
CA ASP A 551 -51.55 12.95 -17.16
C ASP A 551 -52.04 13.68 -18.42
N ARG A 552 -53.21 13.25 -18.92
CA ARG A 552 -53.88 13.86 -20.06
C ARG A 552 -54.59 15.13 -19.58
N GLY A 553 -53.97 16.29 -19.75
CA GLY A 553 -54.71 17.55 -19.60
C GLY A 553 -53.89 18.84 -19.66
N ARG A 554 -53.91 19.49 -20.83
CA ARG A 554 -53.72 20.94 -21.08
C ARG A 554 -52.36 21.59 -20.76
N ALA A 555 -51.60 21.80 -21.84
CA ALA A 555 -51.10 23.07 -22.38
C ALA A 555 -50.54 24.19 -21.46
N ALA A 556 -49.32 24.59 -21.85
CA ALA A 556 -48.70 25.93 -21.84
C ALA A 556 -47.85 26.35 -20.61
N GLY A 557 -46.56 26.67 -20.88
CA GLY A 557 -45.79 27.68 -20.13
C GLY A 557 -44.41 27.26 -19.53
N VAL A 558 -43.35 27.51 -20.29
CA VAL A 558 -41.88 27.68 -20.04
C VAL A 558 -41.44 28.19 -18.63
N PRO A 559 -40.14 28.18 -18.22
CA PRO A 559 -39.18 27.11 -17.86
C PRO A 559 -38.63 27.23 -16.39
N ARG A 560 -38.08 26.16 -15.80
CA ARG A 560 -37.20 26.18 -14.59
C ARG A 560 -36.23 25.00 -14.73
N SER A 561 -34.90 25.14 -14.86
CA SER A 561 -33.91 25.75 -13.94
C SER A 561 -34.29 25.55 -12.48
N LEU A 562 -33.77 24.47 -11.89
CA LEU A 562 -33.41 24.28 -10.47
C LEU A 562 -33.16 22.78 -10.25
N LEU A 563 -31.88 22.42 -10.03
CA LEU A 563 -31.31 21.25 -9.33
C LEU A 563 -30.08 20.69 -10.10
N GLY A 564 -28.87 20.95 -9.56
CA GLY A 564 -27.71 20.06 -9.75
C GLY A 564 -26.40 20.60 -10.32
N ASP A 565 -26.08 21.89 -10.22
CA ASP A 565 -24.79 22.48 -10.71
C ASP A 565 -23.61 22.33 -9.70
N ALA A 566 -23.85 21.79 -8.50
CA ALA A 566 -22.79 21.68 -7.49
C ALA A 566 -21.68 20.67 -7.86
N GLY A 567 -21.95 19.71 -8.77
CA GLY A 567 -20.98 18.68 -9.17
C GLY A 567 -19.94 19.13 -10.21
N GLU A 568 -20.34 19.92 -11.22
CA GLU A 568 -19.42 20.38 -12.26
C GLU A 568 -18.53 21.54 -11.79
N MET A 569 -19.04 22.40 -10.88
CA MET A 569 -18.24 23.48 -10.30
C MET A 569 -17.13 22.99 -9.35
N LEU A 570 -17.33 21.87 -8.64
CA LEU A 570 -16.33 21.31 -7.73
C LEU A 570 -15.17 20.64 -8.49
N ASP A 571 -15.46 19.96 -9.61
CA ASP A 571 -14.43 19.31 -10.44
C ASP A 571 -13.54 20.35 -11.18
N ALA A 572 -14.12 21.44 -11.67
CA ALA A 572 -13.35 22.51 -12.31
C ALA A 572 -12.46 23.28 -11.30
N ARG A 573 -13.00 23.59 -10.12
CA ARG A 573 -12.28 24.33 -9.08
C ARG A 573 -11.17 23.48 -8.44
N ALA A 574 -11.40 22.17 -8.26
CA ALA A 574 -10.40 21.21 -7.80
C ALA A 574 -9.27 21.01 -8.83
N LYS A 575 -9.59 20.86 -10.12
CA LYS A 575 -8.58 20.78 -11.20
C LYS A 575 -7.73 22.04 -11.33
N ASP A 576 -8.35 23.21 -11.18
CA ASP A 576 -7.64 24.49 -11.24
C ASP A 576 -6.82 24.76 -9.96
N ALA A 577 -7.26 24.27 -8.81
CA ALA A 577 -6.46 24.27 -7.58
C ALA A 577 -5.26 23.31 -7.69
N TYR A 578 -5.46 22.10 -8.21
CA TYR A 578 -4.38 21.13 -8.44
C TYR A 578 -3.32 21.66 -9.42
N ARG A 579 -3.72 22.28 -10.53
CA ARG A 579 -2.77 22.92 -11.47
C ARG A 579 -2.02 24.10 -10.84
N ARG A 580 -2.67 24.91 -10.01
CA ARG A 580 -2.00 26.00 -9.29
C ARG A 580 -1.00 25.47 -8.27
N ARG A 581 -1.37 24.41 -7.55
CA ARG A 581 -0.51 23.73 -6.58
C ARG A 581 0.74 23.12 -7.23
N LEU A 582 0.62 22.52 -8.42
CA LEU A 582 1.79 22.04 -9.15
C LEU A 582 2.71 23.20 -9.56
N ALA A 583 2.15 24.33 -10.00
CA ALA A 583 2.94 25.51 -10.36
C ALA A 583 3.63 26.16 -9.14
N GLU A 584 2.94 26.28 -8.02
CA GLU A 584 3.51 26.78 -6.75
C GLU A 584 4.60 25.86 -6.21
N ILE A 585 4.45 24.54 -6.36
CA ILE A 585 5.47 23.55 -6.00
C ILE A 585 6.70 23.66 -6.91
N ASP A 586 6.51 23.88 -8.22
CA ASP A 586 7.62 24.09 -9.15
C ASP A 586 8.40 25.38 -8.82
N ASP A 587 7.69 26.46 -8.46
CA ASP A 587 8.29 27.71 -8.00
C ASP A 587 9.08 27.52 -6.67
N ASP A 588 8.50 26.80 -5.70
CA ASP A 588 9.17 26.46 -4.42
C ASP A 588 10.42 25.57 -4.66
N ILE A 589 10.39 24.67 -5.64
CA ILE A 589 11.53 23.83 -6.04
C ILE A 589 12.66 24.68 -6.62
N ASP A 590 12.33 25.66 -7.47
CA ASP A 590 13.32 26.53 -8.09
C ASP A 590 13.92 27.52 -7.07
N GLU A 591 13.14 28.00 -6.10
CA GLU A 591 13.64 28.77 -4.97
C GLU A 591 14.60 27.94 -4.09
N ALA A 592 14.22 26.71 -3.75
CA ALA A 592 15.08 25.81 -2.96
C ALA A 592 16.39 25.45 -3.67
N ARG A 593 16.36 25.29 -5.00
CA ARG A 593 17.58 25.11 -5.83
C ARG A 593 18.49 26.33 -5.77
N ALA A 594 17.93 27.53 -5.91
CA ALA A 594 18.69 28.78 -5.87
C ALA A 594 19.39 29.00 -4.51
N VAL A 595 18.71 28.70 -3.40
CA VAL A 595 19.30 28.76 -2.05
C VAL A 595 20.37 27.69 -1.84
N GLY A 596 20.14 26.46 -2.33
CA GLY A 596 21.11 25.37 -2.28
C GLY A 596 22.42 25.66 -3.02
N ASP A 597 22.34 26.32 -4.17
CA ASP A 597 23.52 26.74 -4.95
C ASP A 597 24.27 27.91 -4.28
N ALA A 598 23.58 28.85 -3.63
CA ALA A 598 24.21 29.93 -2.87
C ALA A 598 25.05 29.40 -1.69
N HIS A 599 24.56 28.36 -0.99
CA HIS A 599 25.32 27.68 0.07
C HIS A 599 26.52 26.87 -0.47
N ARG A 600 26.47 26.44 -1.74
CA ARG A 600 27.54 25.70 -2.41
C ARG A 600 28.70 26.61 -2.84
N VAL A 601 28.40 27.87 -3.20
CA VAL A 601 29.39 28.88 -3.59
C VAL A 601 30.12 29.49 -2.38
N GLY A 602 29.52 29.47 -1.18
CA GLY A 602 30.11 30.02 0.06
C GLY A 602 31.13 29.13 0.78
N ARG A 603 31.39 27.89 0.32
CA ARG A 603 32.34 26.96 0.97
C ARG A 603 33.74 27.11 0.34
N PRO A 604 34.78 27.54 1.09
CA PRO A 604 36.14 27.59 0.56
C PRO A 604 36.64 26.16 0.29
N ARG A 605 37.07 25.90 -0.95
CA ARG A 605 37.68 24.62 -1.34
C ARG A 605 38.96 24.38 -0.53
N PRO A 606 39.18 23.19 0.05
CA PRO A 606 40.46 22.86 0.67
C PRO A 606 41.54 22.65 -0.41
N ASN A 607 42.67 23.33 -0.24
CA ASN A 607 43.86 23.24 -1.09
C ASN A 607 44.42 21.81 -1.14
N ALA A 608 44.63 21.31 -2.35
CA ALA A 608 45.42 20.11 -2.60
C ALA A 608 46.91 20.46 -2.58
N ALA A 609 47.65 20.03 -1.55
CA ALA A 609 49.10 19.91 -1.58
C ALA A 609 49.60 19.00 -0.43
N SER A 610 50.05 17.78 -0.77
CA SER A 610 51.44 17.32 -0.54
C SER A 610 51.51 15.80 -0.71
N SER A 611 52.27 15.40 -1.74
CA SER A 611 52.75 14.04 -1.96
C SER A 611 54.26 14.09 -1.80
N SER A 612 54.79 13.57 -0.69
CA SER A 612 56.15 13.01 -0.61
C SER A 612 56.43 12.46 0.78
N GLU A 613 57.18 11.37 0.82
CA GLU A 613 57.90 10.80 1.98
C GLU A 613 57.15 9.78 2.84
N ASN A 614 57.24 8.50 2.44
CA ASN A 614 57.74 7.51 3.38
C ASN A 614 58.35 6.29 2.67
N SER A 615 59.67 6.27 2.60
CA SER A 615 60.47 5.07 2.35
C SER A 615 61.54 4.99 3.43
N ARG A 616 61.77 3.77 3.96
CA ARG A 616 62.69 3.37 5.05
C ARG A 616 62.04 3.48 6.45
N ALA A 617 62.03 2.48 7.32
CA ALA A 617 62.80 1.25 7.39
C ALA A 617 62.04 0.17 8.20
N ARG A 618 62.09 -1.09 7.74
CA ARG A 618 61.92 -2.28 8.58
C ARG A 618 63.30 -2.91 8.77
N SER A 619 63.81 -2.90 10.00
CA SER A 619 64.85 -3.79 10.53
C SER A 619 64.83 -3.67 12.04
N ALA A 620 63.99 -4.48 12.68
CA ALA A 620 64.15 -5.09 14.00
C ALA A 620 62.97 -6.06 14.20
#